data_AF-A0ABD1AU01-F1
#
_entry.id   AF-A0ABD1AU01-F1
#
_cell.length_a   1.000
_cell.length_b   1.000
_cell.length_c   1.000
_cell.angle_alpha   90.00
_cell.angle_beta   90.00
_cell.angle_gamma   90.00
#
_symmetry.space_group_name_H-M   'P 1'
#
loop_
_entity.id
_entity.type
_entity.pdbx_description
1 polymer ?
#
loop_
_entity_poly.entity_id
_entity_poly.type
_entity_poly.pdbx_seq_one_letter_code
_entity_poly.pdbx_strand_id
1 'polypeptide(L)'
;MRRQYKSQRHHTSINNIIEAAILEADEKGVRVMSLGLMNNREELNGYGEMYVQKHPKLKIRIVDGSIMAAAVVVNSIPKGTTEVVFSGNLTKVASAVVFALCLKGVKVVVLREEEHRKLIKSGVVENLVLSTSNNHYSPTVWLVEDGIRKEEQMKAKEGTIFIPFSQFPPNKLREDCFYHSTPAMLVPKSTQNIDSCENWLGRRVMSAWRIGGIVHALEGWEEHDCGNTCNFFRLHTIWEAALRHDFQPLLLPPSHL
;
A
#
# COMPACT_ATOMS: atom_id res chain seq x y z
N MET A 1 19.75 -5.73 3.76
CA MET A 1 18.45 -6.38 3.50
C MET A 1 18.03 -6.36 2.01
N ARG A 2 17.89 -5.19 1.35
CA ARG A 2 17.37 -5.12 -0.04
C ARG A 2 18.22 -5.82 -1.12
N ARG A 3 19.53 -6.00 -0.94
CA ARG A 3 20.42 -6.62 -1.95
C ARG A 3 20.14 -8.10 -2.19
N GLN A 4 19.71 -8.85 -1.16
CA GLN A 4 19.43 -10.30 -1.29
C GLN A 4 18.22 -10.55 -2.20
N TYR A 5 17.21 -9.68 -2.14
CA TYR A 5 15.99 -9.74 -2.96
C TYR A 5 16.18 -9.26 -4.42
N LYS A 6 17.40 -8.98 -4.87
CA LYS A 6 17.69 -8.53 -6.24
C LYS A 6 18.31 -9.61 -7.13
N SER A 7 18.64 -10.78 -6.60
CA SER A 7 19.28 -11.86 -7.36
C SER A 7 18.31 -13.00 -7.64
N GLN A 8 18.28 -13.47 -8.88
CA GLN A 8 17.40 -14.55 -9.34
C GLN A 8 17.56 -15.84 -8.54
N ARG A 9 18.81 -16.22 -8.17
CA ARG A 9 19.05 -17.42 -7.35
C ARG A 9 18.45 -17.30 -5.95
N HIS A 10 18.42 -16.09 -5.40
CA HIS A 10 17.78 -15.87 -4.10
C HIS A 10 16.25 -15.89 -4.23
N HIS A 11 15.67 -15.42 -5.35
CA HIS A 11 14.22 -15.51 -5.58
C HIS A 11 13.72 -16.95 -5.53
N THR A 12 14.41 -17.89 -6.19
CA THR A 12 14.03 -19.31 -6.14
C THR A 12 14.05 -19.85 -4.72
N SER A 13 15.12 -19.60 -3.96
CA SER A 13 15.25 -20.07 -2.58
C SER A 13 14.17 -19.47 -1.67
N ILE A 14 13.92 -18.15 -1.77
CA ILE A 14 12.88 -17.45 -1.03
C ILE A 14 11.50 -18.00 -1.37
N ASN A 15 11.21 -18.19 -2.66
CA ASN A 15 9.93 -18.72 -3.11
C ASN A 15 9.67 -20.15 -2.63
N ASN A 16 10.70 -21.00 -2.58
CA ASN A 16 10.57 -22.35 -2.02
C ASN A 16 10.21 -22.32 -0.53
N ILE A 17 10.78 -21.39 0.24
CA ILE A 17 10.46 -21.23 1.67
C ILE A 17 9.02 -20.74 1.85
N ILE A 18 8.61 -19.72 1.10
CA ILE A 18 7.24 -19.18 1.17
C ILE A 18 6.23 -20.26 0.74
N GLU A 19 6.51 -20.98 -0.34
CA GLU A 19 5.66 -22.06 -0.83
C GLU A 19 5.49 -23.17 0.20
N ALA A 20 6.60 -23.63 0.80
CA ALA A 20 6.55 -24.66 1.85
C ALA A 20 5.70 -24.21 3.04
N ALA A 21 5.84 -22.94 3.47
CA ALA A 21 5.03 -22.38 4.54
C ALA A 21 3.53 -22.29 4.20
N ILE A 22 3.19 -21.94 2.95
CA ILE A 22 1.79 -21.92 2.47
C ILE A 22 1.21 -23.33 2.53
N LEU A 23 1.92 -24.34 2.00
CA LEU A 23 1.45 -25.73 1.96
C LEU A 23 1.30 -26.32 3.37
N GLU A 24 2.26 -26.06 4.26
CA GLU A 24 2.18 -26.49 5.65
C GLU A 24 0.97 -25.84 6.38
N ALA A 25 0.72 -24.56 6.14
CA ALA A 25 -0.42 -23.86 6.72
C ALA A 25 -1.77 -24.38 6.16
N ASP A 26 -1.83 -24.69 4.87
CA ASP A 26 -2.98 -25.31 4.23
C ASP A 26 -3.32 -26.68 4.85
N GLU A 27 -2.30 -27.53 5.04
CA GLU A 27 -2.43 -28.83 5.67
C GLU A 27 -2.93 -28.72 7.12
N LYS A 28 -2.46 -27.70 7.85
CA LYS A 28 -2.89 -27.38 9.22
C LYS A 28 -4.27 -26.72 9.31
N GLY A 29 -4.96 -26.50 8.18
CA GLY A 29 -6.29 -25.92 8.15
C GLY A 29 -6.34 -24.41 8.43
N VAL A 30 -5.24 -23.70 8.20
CA VAL A 30 -5.24 -22.23 8.26
C VAL A 30 -6.14 -21.68 7.17
N ARG A 31 -7.03 -20.75 7.52
CA ARG A 31 -8.00 -20.17 6.57
C ARG A 31 -7.39 -19.13 5.65
N VAL A 32 -6.55 -18.25 6.19
CA VAL A 32 -5.97 -17.11 5.45
C VAL A 32 -4.49 -16.96 5.81
N MET A 33 -3.65 -16.76 4.81
CA MET A 33 -2.26 -16.35 4.98
C MET A 33 -2.00 -15.02 4.28
N SER A 34 -1.52 -14.04 5.07
CA SER A 34 -1.06 -12.76 4.54
C SER A 34 0.42 -12.84 4.17
N LEU A 35 0.75 -12.42 2.95
CA LEU A 35 2.14 -12.27 2.51
C LEU A 35 2.61 -10.85 2.83
N GLY A 36 3.32 -10.67 3.95
CA GLY A 36 3.79 -9.36 4.40
C GLY A 36 5.18 -8.98 3.86
N LEU A 37 5.47 -7.67 3.84
CA LEU A 37 6.80 -7.13 3.55
C LEU A 37 7.34 -7.63 2.21
N MET A 38 8.49 -8.29 2.24
CA MET A 38 9.19 -8.67 1.03
C MET A 38 8.71 -10.00 0.45
N ASN A 39 7.72 -10.64 1.08
CA ASN A 39 7.18 -11.94 0.67
C ASN A 39 6.10 -11.86 -0.42
N ASN A 40 5.73 -10.66 -0.86
CA ASN A 40 4.65 -10.44 -1.85
C ASN A 40 5.08 -9.54 -3.03
N ARG A 41 6.37 -9.42 -3.32
CA ARG A 41 6.80 -8.53 -4.43
C ARG A 41 6.38 -9.08 -5.78
N GLU A 42 6.04 -8.18 -6.69
CA GLU A 42 5.69 -8.51 -8.07
C GLU A 42 6.77 -9.34 -8.75
N GLU A 43 8.03 -8.90 -8.65
CA GLU A 43 9.16 -9.56 -9.30
C GLU A 43 9.56 -10.87 -8.62
N LEU A 44 9.06 -11.10 -7.40
CA LEU A 44 9.33 -12.33 -6.64
C LEU A 44 8.33 -13.42 -6.98
N ASN A 45 7.03 -13.13 -6.85
CA ASN A 45 5.97 -14.14 -6.94
C ASN A 45 4.63 -13.61 -7.49
N GLY A 46 4.65 -12.44 -8.16
CA GLY A 46 3.43 -11.83 -8.70
C GLY A 46 2.41 -11.53 -7.61
N TYR A 47 2.84 -10.96 -6.48
CA TYR A 47 1.99 -10.71 -5.32
C TYR A 47 1.29 -11.98 -4.80
N GLY A 48 1.95 -13.14 -4.89
CA GLY A 48 1.43 -14.44 -4.44
C GLY A 48 0.61 -15.22 -5.46
N GLU A 49 0.27 -14.64 -6.62
CA GLU A 49 -0.51 -15.31 -7.67
C GLU A 49 0.17 -16.58 -8.19
N MET A 50 1.50 -16.59 -8.22
CA MET A 50 2.29 -17.75 -8.63
C MET A 50 1.93 -19.01 -7.83
N TYR A 51 1.65 -18.89 -6.52
CA TYR A 51 1.32 -20.04 -5.67
C TYR A 51 -0.10 -20.55 -5.93
N VAL A 52 -1.04 -19.65 -6.20
CA VAL A 52 -2.42 -20.02 -6.55
C VAL A 52 -2.46 -20.75 -7.89
N GLN A 53 -1.69 -20.27 -8.87
CA GLN A 53 -1.58 -20.94 -10.18
C GLN A 53 -0.93 -22.32 -10.07
N LYS A 54 0.11 -22.46 -9.23
CA LYS A 54 0.82 -23.72 -9.03
C LYS A 54 -0.01 -24.74 -8.24
N HIS A 55 -0.84 -24.28 -7.29
CA HIS A 55 -1.64 -25.11 -6.41
C HIS A 55 -3.13 -24.71 -6.46
N PRO A 56 -3.85 -25.03 -7.55
CA PRO A 56 -5.25 -24.59 -7.74
C PRO A 56 -6.24 -25.21 -6.75
N LYS A 57 -5.81 -26.18 -5.93
CA LYS A 57 -6.63 -26.86 -4.91
C LYS A 57 -6.35 -26.37 -3.48
N LEU A 58 -5.57 -25.31 -3.29
CA LEU A 58 -5.35 -24.71 -1.97
C LEU A 58 -6.70 -24.40 -1.32
N LYS A 59 -6.83 -24.70 -0.03
CA LYS A 59 -7.99 -24.36 0.81
C LYS A 59 -7.73 -23.04 1.54
N ILE A 60 -6.50 -22.75 1.90
CA ILE A 60 -6.05 -21.46 2.42
C ILE A 60 -6.23 -20.34 1.38
N ARG A 61 -6.67 -19.17 1.83
CA ARG A 61 -6.73 -17.95 1.02
C ARG A 61 -5.42 -17.19 1.15
N ILE A 62 -4.87 -16.75 0.03
CA ILE A 62 -3.63 -15.96 0.00
C ILE A 62 -4.04 -14.49 -0.14
N VAL A 63 -3.51 -13.64 0.73
CA VAL A 63 -3.82 -12.21 0.76
C VAL A 63 -2.52 -11.41 0.74
N ASP A 64 -2.31 -10.61 -0.30
CA ASP A 64 -1.14 -9.73 -0.38
C ASP A 64 -1.31 -8.46 0.46
N GLY A 65 -2.55 -8.04 0.75
CA GLY A 65 -2.88 -6.90 1.61
C GLY A 65 -2.86 -5.53 0.92
N SER A 66 -2.64 -5.48 -0.40
CA SER A 66 -2.51 -4.25 -1.18
C SER A 66 -3.81 -3.45 -1.26
N ILE A 67 -4.97 -4.12 -1.29
CA ILE A 67 -6.28 -3.44 -1.27
C ILE A 67 -6.43 -2.67 0.05
N MET A 68 -6.13 -3.29 1.20
CA MET A 68 -6.18 -2.62 2.50
C MET A 68 -5.19 -1.44 2.57
N ALA A 69 -3.95 -1.64 2.08
CA ALA A 69 -2.95 -0.57 2.05
C ALA A 69 -3.39 0.62 1.20
N ALA A 70 -3.93 0.38 0.01
CA ALA A 70 -4.48 1.43 -0.84
C ALA A 70 -5.68 2.13 -0.18
N ALA A 71 -6.54 1.38 0.50
CA ALA A 71 -7.69 1.94 1.21
C ALA A 71 -7.25 2.88 2.34
N VAL A 72 -6.21 2.51 3.10
CA VAL A 72 -5.63 3.41 4.12
C VAL A 72 -5.08 4.67 3.48
N VAL A 73 -4.28 4.58 2.40
CA VAL A 73 -3.71 5.77 1.73
C VAL A 73 -4.81 6.72 1.26
N VAL A 74 -5.84 6.19 0.59
CA VAL A 74 -6.96 7.00 0.08
C VAL A 74 -7.71 7.70 1.22
N ASN A 75 -7.88 7.04 2.37
CA ASN A 75 -8.58 7.62 3.52
C ASN A 75 -7.69 8.48 4.44
N SER A 76 -6.36 8.44 4.27
CA SER A 76 -5.42 9.34 4.93
C SER A 76 -5.34 10.72 4.26
N ILE A 77 -5.87 10.88 3.05
CA ILE A 77 -5.91 12.17 2.36
C ILE A 77 -6.93 13.10 3.06
N PRO A 78 -6.56 14.35 3.40
CA PRO A 78 -7.48 15.30 4.00
C PRO A 78 -8.77 15.48 3.21
N LYS A 79 -9.90 15.64 3.92
CA LYS A 79 -11.19 15.89 3.28
C LYS A 79 -11.15 17.22 2.53
N GLY A 80 -11.73 17.24 1.32
CA GLY A 80 -11.75 18.43 0.47
C GLY A 80 -10.51 18.61 -0.41
N THR A 81 -9.50 17.73 -0.33
CA THR A 81 -8.38 17.73 -1.28
C THR A 81 -8.87 17.46 -2.71
N THR A 82 -8.71 18.44 -3.60
CA THR A 82 -9.08 18.34 -5.02
C THR A 82 -7.90 17.98 -5.93
N GLU A 83 -6.67 18.07 -5.42
CA GLU A 83 -5.46 17.79 -6.18
C GLU A 83 -4.38 17.17 -5.28
N VAL A 84 -3.66 16.17 -5.80
CA VAL A 84 -2.52 15.53 -5.14
C VAL A 84 -1.33 15.40 -6.10
N VAL A 85 -0.12 15.33 -5.58
CA VAL A 85 1.07 14.96 -6.36
C VAL A 85 1.35 13.47 -6.19
N PHE A 86 1.69 12.78 -7.27
CA PHE A 86 2.18 11.40 -7.24
C PHE A 86 3.64 11.32 -7.67
N SER A 87 4.47 10.72 -6.82
CA SER A 87 5.88 10.46 -7.09
C SER A 87 6.30 9.08 -6.57
N GLY A 88 6.53 8.16 -7.50
CA GLY A 88 7.12 6.86 -7.20
C GLY A 88 6.80 5.81 -8.25
N ASN A 89 7.31 4.60 -8.07
CA ASN A 89 7.07 3.50 -8.99
C ASN A 89 5.59 3.06 -8.97
N LEU A 90 5.10 2.65 -10.13
CA LEU A 90 3.72 2.19 -10.30
C LEU A 90 3.55 0.74 -9.81
N THR A 91 3.41 0.57 -8.49
CA THR A 91 3.08 -0.70 -7.83
C THR A 91 1.57 -0.97 -7.83
N LYS A 92 1.14 -2.19 -7.47
CA LYS A 92 -0.29 -2.54 -7.28
C LYS A 92 -1.02 -1.53 -6.38
N VAL A 93 -0.41 -1.12 -5.26
CA VAL A 93 -0.97 -0.13 -4.33
C VAL A 93 -1.05 1.25 -4.98
N ALA A 94 0.04 1.69 -5.62
CA ALA A 94 0.09 2.99 -6.29
C ALA A 94 -0.99 3.12 -7.36
N SER A 95 -1.13 2.10 -8.23
CA SER A 95 -2.18 2.07 -9.24
C SER A 95 -3.56 2.18 -8.59
N ALA A 96 -3.85 1.35 -7.59
CA ALA A 96 -5.16 1.36 -6.93
C ALA A 96 -5.51 2.72 -6.30
N VAL A 97 -4.53 3.38 -5.67
CA VAL A 97 -4.71 4.72 -5.09
C VAL A 97 -4.99 5.74 -6.19
N VAL A 98 -4.18 5.79 -7.25
CA VAL A 98 -4.36 6.75 -8.35
C VAL A 98 -5.72 6.56 -9.03
N PHE A 99 -6.09 5.32 -9.36
CA PHE A 99 -7.40 5.01 -9.93
C PHE A 99 -8.55 5.48 -9.03
N ALA A 100 -8.49 5.15 -7.73
CA ALA A 100 -9.53 5.52 -6.79
C ALA A 100 -9.69 7.04 -6.64
N LEU A 101 -8.58 7.79 -6.70
CA LEU A 101 -8.60 9.25 -6.63
C LEU A 101 -9.16 9.88 -7.90
N CYS A 102 -8.72 9.42 -9.07
CA CYS A 102 -9.25 9.89 -10.35
C CYS A 102 -10.77 9.67 -10.45
N LEU A 103 -11.27 8.50 -10.02
CA LEU A 103 -12.71 8.20 -9.97
C LEU A 103 -13.49 9.06 -8.97
N LYS A 104 -12.83 9.51 -7.90
CA LYS A 104 -13.41 10.46 -6.93
C LYS A 104 -13.33 11.92 -7.41
N GLY A 105 -12.85 12.18 -8.63
CA GLY A 105 -12.70 13.53 -9.16
C GLY A 105 -11.48 14.30 -8.62
N VAL A 106 -10.56 13.61 -7.93
CA VAL A 106 -9.32 14.23 -7.43
C VAL A 106 -8.29 14.23 -8.55
N LYS A 107 -7.71 15.41 -8.83
CA LYS A 107 -6.67 15.56 -9.84
C LYS A 107 -5.34 15.01 -9.33
N VAL A 108 -4.74 14.08 -10.05
CA VAL A 108 -3.45 13.47 -9.74
C VAL A 108 -2.38 14.04 -10.66
N VAL A 109 -1.45 14.82 -10.09
CA VAL A 109 -0.30 15.40 -10.79
C VAL A 109 0.89 14.45 -10.67
N VAL A 110 1.27 13.81 -11.76
CA VAL A 110 2.38 12.85 -11.80
C VAL A 110 3.69 13.57 -12.09
N LEU A 111 4.72 13.38 -11.26
CA LEU A 111 6.01 14.05 -11.46
C LEU A 111 6.89 13.44 -12.55
N ARG A 112 6.76 12.13 -12.77
CA ARG A 112 7.65 11.37 -13.66
C ARG A 112 6.91 10.97 -14.94
N GLU A 113 7.47 11.30 -16.09
CA GLU A 113 6.86 11.06 -17.39
C GLU A 113 6.62 9.56 -17.67
N GLU A 114 7.57 8.71 -17.26
CA GLU A 114 7.46 7.26 -17.45
C GLU A 114 6.25 6.69 -16.69
N GLU A 115 6.09 7.08 -15.43
CA GLU A 115 4.97 6.67 -14.58
C GLU A 115 3.64 7.19 -15.12
N HIS A 116 3.60 8.44 -15.60
CA HIS A 116 2.42 9.01 -16.25
C HIS A 116 2.01 8.19 -17.48
N ARG A 117 2.98 7.83 -18.33
CA ARG A 117 2.74 6.97 -19.50
C ARG A 117 2.24 5.58 -19.11
N LYS A 118 2.75 4.99 -18.03
CA LYS A 118 2.30 3.68 -17.53
C LYS A 118 0.85 3.75 -17.03
N LEU A 119 0.49 4.80 -16.29
CA LEU A 119 -0.87 5.04 -15.79
C LEU A 119 -1.89 5.22 -16.92
N ILE A 120 -1.56 6.00 -17.96
CA ILE A 120 -2.41 6.12 -19.16
C ILE A 120 -2.63 4.76 -19.81
N LYS A 121 -1.57 3.96 -19.98
CA LYS A 121 -1.66 2.61 -20.56
C LYS A 121 -2.50 1.65 -19.71
N SER A 122 -2.54 1.83 -18.40
CA SER A 122 -3.41 1.03 -17.52
C SER A 122 -4.90 1.43 -17.59
N GLY A 123 -5.25 2.55 -18.23
CA GLY A 123 -6.62 3.03 -18.37
C GLY A 123 -7.00 4.20 -17.46
N VAL A 124 -6.05 4.81 -16.73
CA VAL A 124 -6.28 6.08 -16.03
C VAL A 124 -6.11 7.22 -17.01
N VAL A 125 -7.21 7.90 -17.38
CA VAL A 125 -7.13 9.01 -18.35
C VAL A 125 -7.71 10.30 -17.77
N GLU A 126 -8.86 10.21 -17.08
CA GLU A 126 -9.48 11.37 -16.47
C GLU A 126 -8.77 11.78 -15.17
N ASN A 127 -8.67 13.09 -14.93
CA ASN A 127 -8.05 13.68 -13.73
C ASN A 127 -6.55 13.36 -13.53
N LEU A 128 -5.86 12.81 -14.54
CA LEU A 128 -4.43 12.54 -14.51
C LEU A 128 -3.66 13.59 -15.33
N VAL A 129 -2.64 14.23 -14.75
CA VAL A 129 -1.88 15.29 -15.41
C VAL A 129 -0.38 15.10 -15.18
N LEU A 130 0.43 15.24 -16.23
CA LEU A 130 1.89 15.30 -16.10
C LEU A 130 2.33 16.66 -15.57
N SER A 131 3.21 16.66 -14.57
CA SER A 131 3.81 17.88 -14.06
C SER A 131 4.65 18.58 -15.13
N THR A 132 4.45 19.88 -15.34
CA THR A 132 5.25 20.73 -16.23
C THR A 132 6.18 21.63 -15.40
N SER A 133 7.21 22.20 -16.03
CA SER A 133 8.17 23.12 -15.39
C SER A 133 7.53 24.40 -14.85
N ASN A 134 6.34 24.76 -15.33
CA ASN A 134 5.64 26.00 -14.97
C ASN A 134 4.56 25.80 -13.90
N ASN A 135 4.33 24.57 -13.45
CA ASN A 135 3.37 24.32 -12.36
C ASN A 135 4.01 24.70 -11.03
N HIS A 136 3.56 25.80 -10.44
CA HIS A 136 3.66 25.96 -9.00
C HIS A 136 2.87 24.83 -8.35
N TYR A 137 3.53 23.98 -7.57
CA TYR A 137 2.89 22.90 -6.83
C TYR A 137 2.01 23.49 -5.72
N SER A 138 0.81 23.92 -6.11
CA SER A 138 -0.29 24.29 -5.21
C SER A 138 -0.70 23.17 -4.25
N PRO A 139 -0.74 21.88 -4.66
CA PRO A 139 -1.29 20.84 -3.80
C PRO A 139 -0.34 20.52 -2.64
N THR A 140 -0.89 20.57 -1.44
CA THR A 140 -0.19 20.31 -0.17
C THR A 140 -0.15 18.83 0.20
N VAL A 141 -0.57 17.92 -0.69
CA VAL A 141 -0.60 16.47 -0.43
C VAL A 141 0.18 15.72 -1.51
N TRP A 142 1.17 14.95 -1.07
CA TRP A 142 2.09 14.21 -1.93
C TRP A 142 2.05 12.72 -1.59
N LEU A 143 1.67 11.91 -2.56
CA LEU A 143 1.72 10.45 -2.52
C LEU A 143 3.10 9.97 -2.94
N VAL A 144 3.81 9.31 -2.04
CA VAL A 144 5.24 9.01 -2.25
C VAL A 144 5.62 7.57 -1.99
N GLU A 145 6.58 7.08 -2.77
CA GLU A 145 7.30 5.85 -2.46
C GLU A 145 8.42 6.09 -1.44
N ASP A 146 8.95 5.01 -0.86
CA ASP A 146 10.07 5.05 0.08
C ASP A 146 11.37 5.55 -0.56
N GLY A 147 11.49 5.39 -1.87
CA GLY A 147 12.63 5.82 -2.68
C GLY A 147 12.52 7.22 -3.30
N ILE A 148 11.57 8.06 -2.87
CA ILE A 148 11.44 9.43 -3.40
C ILE A 148 12.77 10.20 -3.33
N ARG A 149 13.15 10.84 -4.44
CA ARG A 149 14.45 11.49 -4.59
C ARG A 149 14.50 12.81 -3.80
N LYS A 150 15.70 13.21 -3.38
CA LYS A 150 15.92 14.49 -2.71
C LYS A 150 15.42 15.64 -3.57
N GLU A 151 15.73 15.62 -4.86
CA GLU A 151 15.36 16.66 -5.81
C GLU A 151 13.85 16.76 -6.01
N GLU A 152 13.10 15.66 -5.81
CA GLU A 152 11.63 15.66 -5.83
C GLU A 152 11.06 16.26 -4.54
N GLN A 153 11.58 15.86 -3.37
CA GLN A 153 11.14 16.43 -2.09
C GLN A 153 11.40 17.94 -1.98
N MET A 154 12.49 18.44 -2.57
CA MET A 154 12.80 19.87 -2.58
C MET A 154 11.84 20.72 -3.43
N LYS A 155 11.03 20.10 -4.30
CA LYS A 155 9.99 20.79 -5.08
C LYS A 155 8.70 21.02 -4.27
N ALA A 156 8.52 20.33 -3.15
CA ALA A 156 7.35 20.47 -2.30
C ALA A 156 7.31 21.85 -1.62
N LYS A 157 6.12 22.39 -1.44
CA LYS A 157 5.91 23.64 -0.69
C LYS A 157 6.07 23.38 0.81
N GLU A 158 6.48 24.39 1.56
CA GLU A 158 6.33 24.38 3.03
C GLU A 158 4.90 23.98 3.43
N GLY A 159 4.80 23.17 4.49
CA GLY A 159 3.53 22.62 4.98
C GLY A 159 2.99 21.43 4.17
N THR A 160 3.73 20.93 3.16
CA THR A 160 3.31 19.75 2.40
C THR A 160 3.22 18.51 3.30
N ILE A 161 2.16 17.72 3.11
CA ILE A 161 1.93 16.43 3.72
C ILE A 161 2.35 15.34 2.73
N PHE A 162 3.43 14.63 3.08
CA PHE A 162 3.85 13.41 2.40
C PHE A 162 3.11 12.21 2.99
N ILE A 163 2.33 11.51 2.16
CA ILE A 163 1.61 10.28 2.49
C ILE A 163 2.29 9.12 1.75
N PRO A 164 3.05 8.26 2.46
CA PRO A 164 3.68 7.11 1.83
C PRO A 164 2.65 6.07 1.40
N PHE A 165 2.81 5.49 0.21
CA PHE A 165 2.07 4.30 -0.22
C PHE A 165 2.91 3.01 -0.19
N SER A 166 4.18 3.12 0.20
CA SER A 166 5.13 2.02 0.28
C SER A 166 5.13 1.33 1.65
N GLN A 167 5.62 0.08 1.66
CA GLN A 167 5.77 -0.69 2.90
C GLN A 167 6.83 -0.11 3.84
N PHE A 168 7.87 0.52 3.28
CA PHE A 168 8.91 1.20 4.05
C PHE A 168 8.66 2.72 4.08
N PRO A 169 9.09 3.44 5.13
CA PRO A 169 8.99 4.89 5.17
C PRO A 169 10.02 5.54 4.22
N PRO A 170 9.71 6.72 3.65
CA PRO A 170 10.68 7.52 2.92
C PRO A 170 11.67 8.20 3.87
N ASN A 171 12.81 8.63 3.32
CA ASN A 171 13.71 9.52 4.04
C ASN A 171 13.04 10.89 4.20
N LYS A 172 12.97 11.40 5.44
CA LYS A 172 12.39 12.70 5.77
C LYS A 172 13.45 13.79 5.63
N LEU A 173 13.45 14.52 4.53
CA LEU A 173 14.49 15.52 4.21
C LEU A 173 14.02 16.97 4.39
N ARG A 174 12.72 17.17 4.61
CA ARG A 174 12.08 18.49 4.74
C ARG A 174 11.53 18.67 6.15
N GLU A 175 12.18 19.53 6.94
CA GLU A 175 11.74 19.82 8.32
C GLU A 175 10.49 20.73 8.37
N ASP A 176 10.27 21.49 7.30
CA ASP A 176 9.13 22.37 7.07
C ASP A 176 7.92 21.63 6.44
N CYS A 177 7.96 20.31 6.37
CA CYS A 177 6.91 19.45 5.82
C CYS A 177 6.51 18.34 6.80
N PHE A 178 5.35 17.76 6.57
CA PHE A 178 4.81 16.67 7.38
C PHE A 178 4.96 15.34 6.65
N TYR A 179 5.30 14.28 7.40
CA TYR A 179 5.38 12.92 6.86
C TYR A 179 4.45 12.03 7.65
N HIS A 180 3.41 11.56 6.98
CA HIS A 180 2.53 10.52 7.50
C HIS A 180 3.32 9.21 7.68
N SER A 181 2.81 8.32 8.54
CA SER A 181 3.28 6.94 8.60
C SER A 181 3.06 6.21 7.27
N THR A 182 3.80 5.12 7.05
CA THR A 182 3.40 4.10 6.06
C THR A 182 1.97 3.62 6.32
N PRO A 183 1.26 3.05 5.33
CA PRO A 183 -0.13 2.60 5.49
C PRO A 183 -0.27 1.65 6.69
N ALA A 184 -0.97 2.12 7.72
CA ALA A 184 -1.11 1.45 8.99
C ALA A 184 -2.32 1.98 9.76
N MET A 185 -2.80 1.20 10.73
CA MET A 185 -3.91 1.56 11.62
C MET A 185 -3.58 1.12 13.05
N LEU A 186 -4.25 1.73 14.02
CA LEU A 186 -4.29 1.23 15.39
C LEU A 186 -5.08 -0.07 15.42
N VAL A 187 -4.58 -1.06 16.16
CA VAL A 187 -5.27 -2.34 16.33
C VAL A 187 -6.35 -2.27 17.42
N PRO A 188 -7.37 -3.15 17.38
CA PRO A 188 -8.43 -3.21 18.38
C PRO A 188 -7.92 -3.38 19.80
N LYS A 189 -8.54 -2.72 20.78
CA LYS A 189 -8.14 -2.79 22.20
C LYS A 189 -8.12 -4.21 22.77
N SER A 190 -8.92 -5.10 22.20
CA SER A 190 -8.98 -6.52 22.53
C SER A 190 -7.74 -7.30 22.08
N THR A 191 -6.98 -6.80 21.11
CA THR A 191 -5.79 -7.49 20.60
C THR A 191 -4.63 -7.37 21.61
N GLN A 192 -4.16 -8.52 22.09
CA GLN A 192 -3.07 -8.63 23.04
C GLN A 192 -1.74 -8.90 22.34
N ASN A 193 -0.62 -8.62 23.03
CA ASN A 193 0.75 -8.93 22.58
C ASN A 193 1.13 -8.31 21.22
N ILE A 194 0.57 -7.12 20.91
CA ILE A 194 0.98 -6.32 19.76
C ILE A 194 1.84 -5.15 20.26
N ASP A 195 3.14 -5.36 20.26
CA ASP A 195 4.12 -4.30 20.46
C ASP A 195 4.25 -3.48 19.16
N SER A 196 5.40 -3.53 18.50
CA SER A 196 5.62 -2.92 17.18
C SER A 196 5.72 -4.03 16.13
N CYS A 197 4.78 -4.01 15.17
CA CYS A 197 4.73 -4.96 14.07
C CYS A 197 5.87 -4.75 13.05
N GLU A 198 6.28 -3.50 12.88
CA GLU A 198 7.42 -3.04 12.11
C GLU A 198 8.19 -2.01 12.96
N ASN A 199 9.52 -1.98 12.85
CA ASN A 199 10.37 -1.18 13.75
C ASN A 199 10.22 0.34 13.61
N TRP A 200 9.53 0.82 12.57
CA TRP A 200 9.18 2.23 12.37
C TRP A 200 7.74 2.59 12.78
N LEU A 201 6.95 1.62 13.25
CA LEU A 201 5.59 1.84 13.73
C LEU A 201 5.54 1.86 15.25
N GLY A 202 4.63 2.70 15.78
CA GLY A 202 4.38 2.79 17.21
C GLY A 202 3.75 1.53 17.80
N ARG A 203 3.67 1.46 19.12
CA ARG A 203 2.98 0.37 19.81
C ARG A 203 1.52 0.28 19.38
N ARG A 204 1.02 -0.94 19.22
CA ARG A 204 -0.37 -1.20 18.82
C ARG A 204 -0.75 -0.60 17.46
N VAL A 205 0.24 -0.31 16.63
CA VAL A 205 0.05 0.09 15.23
C VAL A 205 0.51 -1.07 14.35
N MET A 206 -0.33 -1.43 13.39
CA MET A 206 -0.07 -2.55 12.47
C MET A 206 -0.13 -2.08 11.02
N SER A 207 0.81 -2.58 10.22
CA SER A 207 0.82 -2.40 8.77
C SER A 207 -0.50 -2.82 8.12
N ALA A 208 -1.00 -1.98 7.23
CA ALA A 208 -2.26 -2.20 6.51
C ALA A 208 -2.25 -3.51 5.70
N TRP A 209 -1.08 -3.93 5.20
CA TRP A 209 -0.95 -5.19 4.48
C TRP A 209 -1.32 -6.41 5.36
N ARG A 210 -0.92 -6.39 6.63
CA ARG A 210 -1.26 -7.46 7.59
C ARG A 210 -2.72 -7.36 8.03
N ILE A 211 -3.20 -6.14 8.25
CA ILE A 211 -4.62 -5.89 8.57
C ILE A 211 -5.51 -6.46 7.47
N GLY A 212 -5.12 -6.32 6.20
CA GLY A 212 -5.85 -6.88 5.06
C GLY A 212 -6.12 -8.38 5.21
N GLY A 213 -5.11 -9.17 5.60
CA GLY A 213 -5.30 -10.60 5.84
C GLY A 213 -6.16 -10.92 7.08
N ILE A 214 -6.04 -10.13 8.14
CA ILE A 214 -6.87 -10.31 9.35
C ILE A 214 -8.33 -10.01 9.04
N VAL A 215 -8.61 -8.86 8.41
CA VAL A 215 -9.97 -8.46 8.02
C VAL A 215 -10.57 -9.48 7.05
N HIS A 216 -9.80 -9.95 6.07
CA HIS A 216 -10.22 -11.01 5.16
C HIS A 216 -10.66 -12.28 5.91
N ALA A 217 -9.91 -12.69 6.94
CA ALA A 217 -10.22 -13.85 7.77
C ALA A 217 -11.45 -13.64 8.70
N LEU A 218 -11.63 -12.41 9.19
CA LEU A 218 -12.76 -12.04 10.06
C LEU A 218 -14.07 -11.92 9.27
N GLU A 219 -14.00 -11.43 8.04
CA GLU A 219 -15.15 -11.32 7.13
C GLU A 219 -15.51 -12.65 6.46
N GLY A 220 -14.63 -13.66 6.53
CA GLY A 220 -14.87 -14.96 5.91
C GLY A 220 -14.89 -14.91 4.38
N TRP A 221 -14.12 -14.00 3.77
CA TRP A 221 -13.98 -13.95 2.32
C TRP A 221 -13.28 -15.21 1.79
N GLU A 222 -13.76 -15.73 0.66
CA GLU A 222 -13.37 -17.06 0.14
C GLU A 222 -12.50 -16.98 -1.12
N GLU A 223 -12.36 -15.79 -1.71
CA GLU A 223 -11.47 -15.53 -2.83
C GLU A 223 -10.02 -15.29 -2.37
N HIS A 224 -9.06 -15.59 -3.24
CA HIS A 224 -7.70 -15.07 -3.05
C HIS A 224 -7.69 -13.55 -3.30
N ASP A 225 -6.94 -12.81 -2.50
CA ASP A 225 -6.67 -11.39 -2.72
C ASP A 225 -5.17 -11.19 -2.99
N CYS A 226 -4.75 -11.68 -4.15
CA CYS A 226 -3.37 -11.72 -4.61
C CYS A 226 -3.28 -11.40 -6.11
N GLY A 227 -2.08 -11.25 -6.65
CA GLY A 227 -1.89 -11.01 -8.10
C GLY A 227 -2.00 -9.55 -8.52
N ASN A 228 -1.82 -9.29 -9.81
CA ASN A 228 -1.74 -7.93 -10.34
C ASN A 228 -3.10 -7.22 -10.45
N THR A 229 -4.20 -7.97 -10.49
CA THR A 229 -5.54 -7.38 -10.56
C THR A 229 -5.91 -6.77 -9.22
N CYS A 230 -6.01 -5.45 -9.17
CA CYS A 230 -6.53 -4.74 -8.01
C CYS A 230 -7.97 -4.30 -8.29
N ASN A 231 -8.93 -4.88 -7.57
CA ASN A 231 -10.32 -4.43 -7.65
C ASN A 231 -10.49 -3.20 -6.76
N PHE A 232 -10.29 -2.01 -7.33
CA PHE A 232 -10.38 -0.74 -6.62
C PHE A 232 -11.78 -0.45 -6.05
N PHE A 233 -12.84 -1.09 -6.55
CA PHE A 233 -14.18 -1.01 -5.95
C PHE A 233 -14.24 -1.65 -4.56
N ARG A 234 -13.31 -2.57 -4.25
CA ARG A 234 -13.21 -3.22 -2.93
C ARG A 234 -12.54 -2.35 -1.87
N LEU A 235 -11.93 -1.22 -2.24
CA LEU A 235 -11.27 -0.33 -1.28
C LEU A 235 -12.25 0.18 -0.23
N HIS A 236 -13.47 0.52 -0.64
CA HIS A 236 -14.51 0.94 0.30
C HIS A 236 -14.94 -0.22 1.20
N THR A 237 -15.19 -1.41 0.63
CA THR A 237 -15.62 -2.59 1.38
C THR A 237 -14.62 -2.99 2.46
N ILE A 238 -13.33 -3.06 2.13
CA ILE A 238 -12.31 -3.46 3.11
C ILE A 238 -12.07 -2.39 4.17
N TRP A 239 -12.21 -1.11 3.80
CA TRP A 239 -12.13 -0.01 4.74
C TRP A 239 -13.24 -0.09 5.79
N GLU A 240 -14.49 -0.20 5.36
CA GLU A 240 -15.63 -0.33 6.27
C GLU A 240 -15.53 -1.59 7.13
N ALA A 241 -15.09 -2.72 6.56
CA ALA A 241 -14.84 -3.93 7.33
C ALA A 241 -13.77 -3.72 8.42
N ALA A 242 -12.65 -3.07 8.10
CA ALA A 242 -11.61 -2.76 9.08
C ALA A 242 -12.15 -1.90 10.22
N LEU A 243 -12.94 -0.86 9.91
CA LEU A 243 -13.56 -0.01 10.94
C LEU A 243 -14.56 -0.78 11.82
N ARG A 244 -15.37 -1.67 11.25
CA ARG A 244 -16.30 -2.54 12.01
C ARG A 244 -15.57 -3.49 12.95
N HIS A 245 -14.37 -3.93 12.57
CA HIS A 245 -13.48 -4.74 13.41
C HIS A 245 -12.58 -3.90 14.31
N ASP A 246 -12.94 -2.65 14.62
CA ASP A 246 -12.27 -1.73 15.55
C ASP A 246 -10.83 -1.34 15.18
N PHE A 247 -10.40 -1.53 13.93
CA PHE A 247 -9.17 -0.91 13.45
C PHE A 247 -9.40 0.60 13.30
N GLN A 248 -8.49 1.41 13.82
CA GLN A 248 -8.66 2.88 13.79
C GLN A 248 -7.63 3.55 12.90
N PRO A 249 -8.04 4.47 12.00
CA PRO A 249 -7.12 5.23 11.18
C PRO A 249 -6.12 6.00 12.03
N LEU A 250 -4.88 6.09 11.57
CA LEU A 250 -3.92 7.01 12.16
C LEU A 250 -4.26 8.42 11.70
N LEU A 251 -4.61 9.28 12.64
CA LEU A 251 -4.86 10.68 12.37
C LEU A 251 -3.52 11.43 12.31
N LEU A 252 -3.39 12.35 11.35
CA LEU A 252 -2.41 13.41 11.47
C LEU A 252 -2.74 14.23 12.73
N PRO A 253 -1.74 14.64 13.54
CA PRO A 253 -2.02 15.37 14.77
C PRO A 253 -2.88 16.63 14.53
N PRO A 254 -3.80 17.01 15.44
CA PRO A 254 -4.76 18.11 15.23
C PRO A 254 -4.15 19.48 14.96
N SER A 255 -2.88 19.70 15.27
CA SER A 255 -2.12 20.90 14.90
C SER A 255 -1.88 21.05 13.39
N HIS A 256 -2.39 20.12 12.57
CA HIS A 256 -2.05 19.94 11.17
C HIS A 256 -3.28 19.71 10.25
N LEU A 257 -4.49 20.00 10.75
CA LEU A 257 -5.74 20.13 9.99
C LEU A 257 -6.25 21.57 10.08
#